data_AF-A0A1E7GA96-F1
#
_entry.id   AF-A0A1E7GA96-F1
#
_cell.length_a   1.000
_cell.length_b   1.000
_cell.length_c   1.000
_cell.angle_alpha   90.00
_cell.angle_beta   90.00
_cell.angle_gamma   90.00
#
_symmetry.space_group_name_H-M   'P 1'
#
loop_
_entity.id
_entity.type
_entity.pdbx_description
1 polymer ?
#
loop_
_entity_poly.entity_id
_entity_poly.type
_entity_poly.pdbx_seq_one_letter_code
_entity_poly.pdbx_strand_id
1 'polypeptide(L)'
;MNGTEIPKIDVPFSFTRRPRPIPPDLRPDWRVSVLLLILYYSRGHKVSLRKLHVINWAIRSADNREVLLDYLLNKTQSYGIVIRFEPGIIRAIDLAKGYKLVEMEYGTPSGIKLTAKGAETAKKIDSLADCFEKEREFLINIKPYVKEKDISVLLNWEN
;
A
#
# COMPACT_ATOMS: atom_id res chain seq x y z
N MET A 1 -8.41 4.46 58.48
CA MET A 1 -7.86 3.94 57.22
C MET A 1 -6.63 4.77 56.92
N ASN A 2 -5.44 4.24 57.18
CA ASN A 2 -4.17 4.94 56.93
C ASN A 2 -3.96 5.01 55.41
N GLY A 3 -3.99 6.22 54.86
CA GLY A 3 -3.69 6.46 53.47
C GLY A 3 -2.23 6.11 53.20
N THR A 4 -1.99 5.31 52.16
CA THR A 4 -0.65 4.95 51.73
C THR A 4 0.09 6.21 51.26
N GLU A 5 1.11 6.65 52.00
CA GLU A 5 1.97 7.74 51.56
C GLU A 5 2.75 7.31 50.32
N ILE A 6 2.56 8.02 49.21
CA ILE A 6 3.34 7.81 47.99
C ILE A 6 4.71 8.45 48.20
N PRO A 7 5.81 7.70 48.08
CA PRO A 7 7.15 8.24 48.29
C PRO A 7 7.41 9.39 47.31
N LYS A 8 7.75 10.56 47.86
CA LYS A 8 8.02 11.77 47.11
C LYS A 8 9.44 11.66 46.53
N ILE A 9 9.53 11.60 45.21
CA ILE A 9 10.81 11.59 44.50
C ILE A 9 11.38 13.03 44.54
N ASP A 10 12.37 13.25 45.40
CA ASP A 10 13.05 14.54 45.59
C ASP A 10 14.44 14.55 44.90
N VAL A 11 14.43 14.23 43.61
CA VAL A 11 15.62 14.36 42.75
C VAL A 11 15.29 15.19 41.51
N PRO A 12 16.21 16.01 40.99
CA PRO A 12 15.98 16.72 39.75
C PRO A 12 15.75 15.74 38.60
N PHE A 13 14.59 15.81 37.96
CA PHE A 13 14.28 15.08 36.73
C PHE A 13 13.90 16.05 35.63
N SER A 14 14.17 15.65 34.39
CA SER A 14 13.73 16.39 33.20
C SER A 14 12.96 15.47 32.28
N PHE A 15 11.82 15.93 31.77
CA PHE A 15 11.11 15.24 30.69
C PHE A 15 11.61 15.73 29.34
N THR A 16 12.25 14.85 28.56
CA THR A 16 12.57 15.13 27.17
C THR A 16 11.56 14.43 26.27
N ARG A 17 10.82 15.19 25.45
CA ARG A 17 9.92 14.61 24.46
C ARG A 17 10.73 13.79 23.45
N ARG A 18 10.57 12.47 23.45
CA ARG A 18 11.17 11.59 22.44
C ARG A 18 10.39 11.72 21.12
N PRO A 19 11.04 11.65 19.95
CA PRO A 19 10.33 11.52 18.68
C PRO A 19 9.37 10.32 18.75
N ARG A 20 8.10 10.51 18.37
CA ARG A 20 7.17 9.39 18.25
C ARG A 20 7.46 8.69 16.92
N PRO A 21 7.87 7.41 16.89
CA PRO A 21 8.03 6.71 15.64
C PRO A 21 6.69 6.65 14.91
N ILE A 22 6.66 7.14 13.67
CA ILE A 22 5.50 6.96 12.78
C ILE A 22 5.63 5.56 12.18
N PRO A 23 4.63 4.67 12.38
CA PRO A 23 4.57 3.38 11.68
C PRO A 23 4.84 3.57 10.18
N PRO A 24 5.67 2.72 9.54
CA PRO A 24 6.08 2.91 8.14
C PRO A 24 4.91 3.09 7.17
N ASP A 25 3.81 2.37 7.39
CA ASP A 25 2.59 2.42 6.58
C ASP A 25 1.81 3.74 6.70
N LEU A 26 2.09 4.55 7.72
CA LEU A 26 1.54 5.89 7.87
C LEU A 26 2.38 6.97 7.16
N ARG A 27 3.58 6.63 6.68
CA ARG A 27 4.49 7.58 6.03
C ARG A 27 4.05 7.85 4.60
N PRO A 28 3.87 9.13 4.19
CA PRO A 28 3.50 9.48 2.82
C PRO A 28 4.49 8.93 1.79
N ASP A 29 5.79 8.99 2.08
CA ASP A 29 6.85 8.54 1.17
C ASP A 29 6.76 7.03 0.89
N TRP A 30 6.46 6.24 1.92
CA TRP A 30 6.25 4.80 1.76
C TRP A 30 5.03 4.53 0.88
N ARG A 31 3.90 5.19 1.15
CA ARG A 31 2.66 4.98 0.36
C ARG A 31 2.82 5.39 -1.10
N VAL A 32 3.48 6.53 -1.36
CA VAL A 32 3.77 6.97 -2.73
C VAL A 32 4.70 5.98 -3.40
N SER A 33 5.75 5.52 -2.72
CA SER A 33 6.67 4.52 -3.27
C SER A 33 5.95 3.21 -3.61
N VAL A 34 5.09 2.71 -2.72
CA VAL A 34 4.26 1.53 -2.96
C VAL A 34 3.33 1.73 -4.15
N LEU A 35 2.65 2.88 -4.26
CA LEU A 35 1.82 3.21 -5.42
C LEU A 35 2.63 3.14 -6.73
N LEU A 36 3.82 3.73 -6.74
CA LEU A 36 4.69 3.72 -7.92
C LEU A 36 5.15 2.30 -8.28
N LEU A 37 5.50 1.47 -7.28
CA LEU A 37 5.89 0.07 -7.51
C LEU A 37 4.71 -0.77 -8.03
N ILE A 38 3.50 -0.61 -7.47
CA ILE A 38 2.28 -1.29 -7.96
C ILE A 38 2.08 -0.98 -9.44
N LEU A 39 2.16 0.30 -9.82
CA LEU A 39 2.03 0.71 -11.21
C LEU A 39 3.18 0.15 -12.06
N TYR A 40 4.42 0.25 -11.58
CA TYR A 40 5.61 -0.21 -12.31
C TYR A 40 5.54 -1.69 -12.69
N TYR A 41 5.11 -2.54 -11.76
CA TYR A 41 4.94 -3.97 -12.01
C TYR A 41 3.65 -4.32 -12.78
N SER A 42 2.72 -3.37 -12.92
CA SER A 42 1.49 -3.57 -13.68
C SER A 42 1.69 -3.40 -15.18
N ARG A 43 0.89 -4.13 -15.97
CA ARG A 43 0.93 -4.07 -17.43
C ARG A 43 0.67 -2.65 -17.93
N GLY A 44 1.58 -2.13 -18.76
CA GLY A 44 1.46 -0.77 -19.32
C GLY A 44 1.63 0.35 -18.30
N HIS A 45 2.20 0.05 -17.13
CA HIS A 45 2.39 0.98 -16.02
C HIS A 45 1.12 1.66 -15.51
N LYS A 46 0.01 0.90 -15.55
CA LYS A 46 -1.32 1.39 -15.20
C LYS A 46 -2.19 0.34 -14.53
N VAL A 47 -3.15 0.82 -13.74
CA VAL A 47 -4.16 -0.01 -13.05
C VAL A 47 -5.48 0.75 -12.96
N SER A 48 -6.60 0.02 -12.89
CA SER A 48 -7.86 0.61 -12.42
C SER A 48 -7.77 0.98 -10.94
N LEU A 49 -8.59 1.94 -10.49
CA LEU A 49 -8.67 2.29 -9.07
C LEU A 49 -9.06 1.08 -8.19
N ARG A 50 -9.99 0.26 -8.69
CA ARG A 50 -10.42 -0.99 -8.04
C ARG A 50 -9.25 -1.95 -7.84
N LYS A 51 -8.50 -2.23 -8.91
CA LYS A 51 -7.32 -3.10 -8.83
C LYS A 51 -6.24 -2.55 -7.90
N LEU A 52 -6.03 -1.23 -7.92
CA LEU A 52 -5.10 -0.57 -7.00
C LEU A 52 -5.48 -0.81 -5.53
N HIS A 53 -6.76 -0.66 -5.17
CA HIS A 53 -7.22 -0.89 -3.80
C HIS A 53 -6.97 -2.32 -3.33
N VAL A 54 -7.25 -3.32 -4.17
CA VAL A 54 -7.02 -4.73 -3.84
C VAL A 54 -5.55 -5.02 -3.61
N ILE A 55 -4.67 -4.58 -4.53
CA ILE A 55 -3.23 -4.81 -4.39
C ILE A 55 -2.67 -4.08 -3.17
N ASN A 56 -3.10 -2.83 -2.93
CA ASN A 56 -2.69 -2.06 -1.75
C ASN A 56 -3.16 -2.71 -0.44
N TRP A 57 -4.38 -3.23 -0.38
CA TRP A 57 -4.87 -4.00 0.77
C TRP A 57 -3.99 -5.22 1.05
N ALA A 58 -3.62 -5.96 0.00
CA ALA A 58 -2.78 -7.14 0.12
C ALA A 58 -1.36 -6.79 0.60
N ILE A 59 -0.74 -5.74 0.05
CA ILE A 59 0.62 -5.33 0.40
C ILE A 59 0.82 -5.04 1.90
N ARG A 60 -0.21 -4.65 2.64
CA ARG A 60 -0.07 -4.17 4.03
C ARG A 60 0.16 -5.26 5.08
N SER A 61 -0.07 -6.53 4.79
CA SER A 61 0.22 -7.63 5.73
C SER A 61 0.68 -8.90 5.02
N ALA A 62 1.47 -9.73 5.69
CA ALA A 62 1.88 -11.02 5.15
C ALA A 62 0.67 -11.92 4.86
N ASP A 63 -0.28 -11.99 5.79
CA ASP A 63 -1.50 -12.79 5.65
C ASP A 63 -2.32 -12.37 4.42
N ASN A 64 -2.50 -11.06 4.18
CA ASN A 64 -3.28 -10.61 3.02
C ASN A 64 -2.54 -10.88 1.70
N ARG A 65 -1.20 -10.88 1.70
CA ARG A 65 -0.41 -11.26 0.52
C ARG A 65 -0.66 -12.72 0.16
N GLU A 66 -0.63 -13.60 1.16
CA GLU A 66 -0.92 -15.03 0.98
C GLU A 66 -2.36 -15.25 0.50
N VAL A 67 -3.34 -14.61 1.14
CA VAL A 67 -4.75 -14.69 0.74
C VAL A 67 -4.96 -14.26 -0.71
N LEU A 68 -4.37 -13.14 -1.14
CA LEU A 68 -4.51 -12.70 -2.53
C LEU A 68 -3.78 -13.65 -3.50
N LEU A 69 -2.59 -14.13 -3.14
CA LEU A 69 -1.84 -15.06 -3.98
C LEU A 69 -2.59 -16.38 -4.16
N ASP A 70 -3.13 -16.95 -3.08
CA ASP A 70 -3.89 -18.20 -3.13
C ASP A 70 -5.18 -18.05 -3.94
N TYR A 71 -5.85 -16.90 -3.84
CA TYR A 71 -6.99 -16.59 -4.70
C TYR A 71 -6.59 -16.58 -6.19
N LEU A 72 -5.51 -15.87 -6.53
CA LEU A 72 -5.02 -15.76 -7.92
C LEU A 72 -4.55 -17.10 -8.49
N LEU A 73 -4.11 -18.03 -7.63
CA LEU A 73 -3.73 -19.39 -7.98
C LEU A 73 -4.90 -20.39 -7.94
N ASN A 74 -6.14 -19.92 -7.75
CA ASN A 74 -7.35 -20.73 -7.63
C ASN A 74 -7.33 -21.75 -6.47
N LYS A 75 -6.58 -21.47 -5.40
CA LYS A 75 -6.55 -22.30 -4.18
C LYS A 75 -7.61 -21.89 -3.17
N THR A 76 -8.08 -20.64 -3.23
CA THR A 76 -9.08 -20.06 -2.33
C THR A 76 -10.21 -19.41 -3.12
N GLN A 77 -11.46 -19.57 -2.66
CA GLN A 77 -12.62 -18.93 -3.29
C GLN A 77 -12.80 -17.47 -2.85
N SER A 78 -13.42 -16.66 -3.70
CA SER A 78 -13.63 -15.22 -3.44
C SER A 78 -14.52 -14.91 -2.24
N TYR A 79 -15.49 -15.77 -1.92
CA TYR A 79 -16.52 -15.51 -0.88
C TYR A 79 -15.93 -15.27 0.52
N GLY A 80 -14.75 -15.82 0.83
CA GLY A 80 -14.10 -15.66 2.12
C GLY A 80 -13.19 -14.43 2.25
N ILE A 81 -13.01 -13.65 1.18
CA ILE A 81 -11.99 -12.60 1.12
C ILE A 81 -12.64 -11.23 1.36
N VAL A 82 -12.33 -10.63 2.51
CA VAL A 82 -12.84 -9.30 2.88
C VAL A 82 -11.78 -8.23 2.62
N ILE A 83 -11.97 -7.46 1.54
CA ILE A 83 -11.08 -6.36 1.18
C ILE A 83 -11.46 -5.10 1.95
N ARG A 84 -10.51 -4.55 2.69
CA ARG A 84 -10.67 -3.26 3.39
C ARG A 84 -10.02 -2.14 2.59
N PHE A 85 -10.85 -1.22 2.09
CA PHE A 85 -10.38 -0.01 1.41
C PHE A 85 -9.66 0.91 2.39
N GLU A 86 -8.52 1.44 1.95
CA GLU A 86 -7.66 2.27 2.77
C GLU A 86 -7.63 3.70 2.18
N PRO A 87 -8.02 4.74 2.93
CA PRO A 87 -8.09 6.11 2.38
C PRO A 87 -6.71 6.74 2.12
N GLY A 88 -5.64 6.25 2.77
CA GLY A 88 -4.27 6.71 2.56
C GLY A 88 -3.73 6.47 1.15
N ILE A 89 -4.19 5.44 0.42
CA ILE A 89 -3.79 5.27 -0.98
C ILE A 89 -4.33 6.38 -1.87
N ILE A 90 -5.54 6.89 -1.60
CA ILE A 90 -6.10 8.05 -2.33
C ILE A 90 -5.23 9.28 -2.12
N ARG A 91 -4.82 9.53 -0.87
CA ARG A 91 -3.87 10.62 -0.56
C ARG A 91 -2.53 10.46 -1.26
N ALA A 92 -2.05 9.22 -1.40
CA ALA A 92 -0.82 8.94 -2.14
C ALA A 92 -0.95 9.23 -3.63
N ILE A 93 -2.12 8.95 -4.25
CA ILE A 93 -2.44 9.33 -5.63
C ILE A 93 -2.40 10.85 -5.78
N ASP A 94 -3.04 11.59 -4.86
CA ASP A 94 -3.07 13.07 -4.90
C ASP A 94 -1.66 13.67 -4.81
N LEU A 95 -0.83 13.16 -3.88
CA LEU A 95 0.57 13.58 -3.76
C LEU A 95 1.37 13.26 -5.01
N ALA A 96 1.28 12.01 -5.50
CA ALA A 96 2.00 11.58 -6.70
C ALA A 96 1.59 12.40 -7.95
N LYS A 97 0.31 12.75 -8.06
CA LYS A 97 -0.21 13.64 -9.10
C LYS A 97 0.38 15.04 -8.97
N GLY A 98 0.42 15.61 -7.75
CA GLY A 98 1.06 16.90 -7.47
C GLY A 98 2.55 16.92 -7.87
N TYR A 99 3.27 15.82 -7.64
CA TYR A 99 4.66 15.65 -8.07
C TYR A 99 4.85 15.29 -9.55
N LYS A 100 3.76 15.17 -10.32
CA LYS A 100 3.72 14.78 -11.74
C LYS A 100 4.31 13.39 -12.00
N LEU A 101 4.16 12.47 -11.05
CA LEU A 101 4.61 11.08 -11.14
C LEU A 101 3.52 10.18 -11.74
N VAL A 102 2.25 10.54 -11.55
CA VAL A 102 1.11 9.81 -12.11
C VAL A 102 0.17 10.75 -12.86
N GLU A 103 -0.57 10.19 -13.80
CA GLU A 103 -1.68 10.80 -14.51
C GLU A 103 -2.93 9.93 -14.40
N MET A 104 -4.10 10.57 -14.50
CA MET A 104 -5.38 9.87 -14.57
C MET A 104 -5.68 9.55 -16.02
N GLU A 105 -5.94 8.29 -16.34
CA GLU A 105 -6.56 7.91 -17.61
C GLU A 105 -8.09 8.01 -17.43
N TYR A 106 -8.68 9.01 -18.06
CA TYR A 106 -10.12 9.21 -18.07
C TYR A 106 -10.77 8.24 -19.08
N GLY A 107 -11.70 7.42 -18.61
CA GLY A 107 -12.38 6.36 -19.38
C GLY A 107 -13.12 5.38 -18.46
N THR A 108 -13.63 4.28 -19.02
CA THR A 108 -14.31 3.22 -18.27
C THR A 108 -13.59 1.88 -18.47
N PRO A 109 -12.89 1.34 -17.45
CA PRO A 109 -12.69 1.91 -16.10
C PRO A 109 -11.64 3.03 -16.09
N SER A 110 -11.82 3.99 -15.19
CA SER A 110 -10.82 5.03 -14.94
C SER A 110 -9.56 4.43 -14.33
N GLY A 111 -8.41 4.88 -14.82
CA GLY A 111 -7.12 4.31 -14.49
C GLY A 111 -6.17 5.34 -13.88
N ILE A 112 -5.18 4.84 -13.17
CA ILE A 112 -3.99 5.58 -12.78
C ILE A 112 -2.83 5.02 -13.59
N LYS A 113 -1.98 5.90 -14.12
CA LYS A 113 -0.83 5.52 -14.93
C LYS A 113 0.42 6.32 -14.54
N LEU A 114 1.60 5.70 -14.65
CA LEU A 114 2.86 6.42 -14.50
C LEU A 114 3.08 7.38 -15.67
N THR A 115 3.51 8.60 -15.35
CA THR A 115 4.15 9.48 -16.33
C THR A 115 5.56 8.96 -16.65
N ALA A 116 6.23 9.54 -17.65
CA ALA A 116 7.64 9.23 -17.91
C ALA A 116 8.53 9.47 -16.67
N LYS A 117 8.31 10.60 -15.98
CA LYS A 117 8.98 10.92 -14.71
C LYS A 117 8.66 9.89 -13.62
N GLY A 118 7.40 9.47 -13.53
CA GLY A 118 6.96 8.43 -12.61
C GLY A 118 7.65 7.09 -12.85
N ALA A 119 7.75 6.66 -14.11
CA ALA A 119 8.42 5.42 -14.50
C ALA A 119 9.91 5.44 -14.15
N GLU A 120 10.61 6.55 -14.42
CA GLU A 120 12.01 6.71 -14.03
C GLU A 120 12.18 6.66 -12.50
N THR A 121 11.30 7.34 -11.78
CA THR A 121 11.31 7.37 -10.30
C THR A 121 11.05 5.98 -9.73
N ALA A 122 10.04 5.27 -10.24
CA ALA A 122 9.71 3.92 -9.82
C ALA A 122 10.88 2.95 -10.07
N LYS A 123 11.56 3.07 -11.22
CA LYS A 123 12.77 2.30 -11.53
C LYS A 123 13.90 2.56 -10.53
N LYS A 124 14.10 3.81 -10.11
CA LYS A 124 15.09 4.15 -9.07
C LYS A 124 14.74 3.48 -7.74
N ILE A 125 13.48 3.56 -7.32
CA ILE A 125 13.00 2.89 -6.10
C ILE A 125 13.19 1.37 -6.19
N ASP A 126 12.84 0.78 -7.33
CA ASP A 126 12.96 -0.65 -7.59
C ASP A 126 14.41 -1.14 -7.47
N SER A 127 15.38 -0.31 -7.89
CA SER A 127 16.81 -0.61 -7.82
C SER A 127 17.43 -0.51 -6.41
N LEU A 128 16.72 0.00 -5.41
CA LEU A 128 17.23 0.11 -4.04
C LEU A 128 17.20 -1.24 -3.35
N ALA A 129 18.37 -1.83 -3.08
CA ALA A 129 18.47 -3.17 -2.50
C ALA A 129 17.94 -3.25 -1.05
N ASP A 130 17.98 -2.14 -0.29
CA ASP A 130 17.78 -2.08 1.16
C ASP A 130 16.36 -1.70 1.61
N CYS A 131 15.43 -1.50 0.67
CA CYS A 131 14.06 -1.14 0.99
C CYS A 131 13.05 -1.83 0.07
N PHE A 132 11.80 -1.94 0.52
CA PHE A 132 10.67 -2.55 -0.22
C PHE A 132 10.87 -3.99 -0.70
N GLU A 133 11.78 -4.76 -0.09
CA GLU A 133 12.09 -6.13 -0.51
C GLU A 133 10.84 -7.00 -0.59
N LYS A 134 10.03 -7.01 0.49
CA LYS A 134 8.84 -7.86 0.59
C LYS A 134 7.72 -7.39 -0.34
N GLU A 135 7.59 -6.09 -0.54
CA GLU A 135 6.61 -5.50 -1.46
C GLU A 135 6.96 -5.84 -2.92
N ARG A 136 8.24 -5.72 -3.30
CA ARG A 136 8.70 -6.10 -4.64
C ARG A 136 8.53 -7.58 -4.90
N GLU A 137 8.97 -8.43 -3.99
CA GLU A 137 8.83 -9.88 -4.10
C GLU A 137 7.36 -10.26 -4.34
N PHE A 138 6.45 -9.72 -3.52
CA PHE A 138 5.03 -9.93 -3.68
C PHE A 138 4.51 -9.45 -5.05
N LEU A 139 4.85 -8.24 -5.47
CA LEU A 139 4.41 -7.67 -6.74
C LEU A 139 4.91 -8.47 -7.94
N ILE A 140 6.16 -8.95 -7.90
CA ILE A 140 6.74 -9.82 -8.92
C ILE A 140 5.96 -11.14 -9.01
N ASN A 141 5.66 -11.75 -7.85
CA ASN A 141 4.98 -13.04 -7.79
C ASN A 141 3.53 -12.98 -8.31
N ILE A 142 2.80 -11.89 -8.04
CA ILE A 142 1.41 -11.78 -8.47
C ILE A 142 1.27 -11.26 -9.91
N LYS A 143 2.26 -10.51 -10.44
CA LYS A 143 2.19 -9.85 -11.76
C LYS A 143 1.68 -10.73 -12.91
N PRO A 144 2.05 -12.02 -13.04
CA PRO A 144 1.54 -12.89 -14.11
C PRO A 144 0.04 -13.18 -14.04
N TYR A 145 -0.54 -13.08 -12.84
CA TYR A 145 -1.89 -13.57 -12.53
C TYR A 145 -2.91 -12.45 -12.35
N VAL A 146 -2.50 -11.25 -11.90
CA VAL A 146 -3.43 -10.17 -11.57
C VAL A 146 -4.03 -9.50 -12.82
N LYS A 147 -5.16 -10.02 -13.30
CA LYS A 147 -5.96 -9.43 -14.37
C LYS A 147 -7.14 -8.65 -13.80
N GLU A 148 -7.57 -7.59 -14.51
CA GLU A 148 -8.69 -6.75 -14.07
C GLU A 148 -9.98 -7.56 -13.82
N LYS A 149 -10.30 -8.49 -14.73
CA LYS A 149 -11.50 -9.33 -14.62
C LYS A 149 -11.55 -10.22 -13.36
N ASP A 150 -10.39 -10.68 -12.90
CA ASP A 150 -10.29 -11.59 -11.76
C ASP A 150 -10.41 -10.77 -10.47
N ILE A 151 -9.85 -9.55 -10.46
CA ILE A 151 -9.91 -8.65 -9.31
C ILE A 151 -11.31 -8.05 -9.11
N SER A 152 -12.05 -7.74 -10.17
CA SER A 152 -13.40 -7.20 -10.04
C SER A 152 -14.34 -8.10 -9.24
N VAL A 153 -14.14 -9.43 -9.30
CA VAL A 153 -14.96 -10.40 -8.56
C VAL A 153 -14.84 -10.23 -7.05
N LEU A 154 -13.66 -9.84 -6.55
CA LEU A 154 -13.40 -9.62 -5.12
C LEU A 154 -14.11 -8.38 -4.57
N LEU A 155 -14.66 -7.53 -5.45
CA LEU A 155 -15.31 -6.27 -5.12
C LEU A 155 -16.80 -6.28 -5.45
N ASN A 156 -17.38 -7.44 -5.80
CA ASN A 156 -18.79 -7.54 -6.19
C ASN A 156 -19.79 -7.16 -5.10
N TRP A 157 -19.36 -7.08 -3.83
CA TRP A 157 -20.16 -6.57 -2.71
C TRP A 157 -20.33 -5.04 -2.70
N GLU A 158 -19.64 -4.32 -3.59
CA GLU A 158 -19.74 -2.87 -3.77
C GLU A 158 -20.97 -2.45 -4.62
N ASN A 159 -21.68 -3.41 -5.23
CA ASN A 159 -22.88 -3.17 -6.05
C ASN A 159 -24.18 -3.42 -5.30
#